data_AF-A0A8T4A0V1-F1
#
_entry.id   AF-A0A8T4A0V1-F1
#
_cell.length_a   1.000
_cell.length_b   1.000
_cell.length_c   1.000
_cell.angle_alpha   90.00
_cell.angle_beta   90.00
_cell.angle_gamma   90.00
#
_symmetry.space_group_name_H-M   'P 1'
#
loop_
_entity.id
_entity.type
_entity.pdbx_description
1 polymer ?
#
loop_
_entity_poly.entity_id
_entity_poly.type
_entity_poly.pdbx_seq_one_letter_code
_entity_poly.pdbx_strand_id
1 'polypeptide(L)'
;ISLAGEPTTYPYVDELINEFHKRSFTTFLVTNGQNPERLEKVAPTQLYLSLIAYDRELYKKINAPQLSDGWERLNRSIEVFRNHSSKKVVRITLVRGYNLEHPEKFAELVERANPDYVEPKGYVHVGYSRKRLERSHMPSFEEVYEFARVLGSEVGYKIKDYVKDSKVVLLAKR
;
A
#
# COMPACT_ATOMS: atom_id res chain seq x y z
N ILE A 1 -9.53 -9.69 -1.42
CA ILE A 1 -9.32 -9.98 0.01
C ILE A 1 -8.78 -8.70 0.67
N SER A 2 -9.67 -7.77 1.03
CA SER A 2 -9.29 -6.38 1.34
C SER A 2 -10.38 -5.55 2.05
N LEU A 3 -11.41 -6.18 2.62
CA LEU A 3 -12.59 -5.48 3.15
C LEU A 3 -12.29 -4.72 4.43
N ALA A 4 -11.80 -5.42 5.46
CA ALA A 4 -11.47 -4.87 6.77
C ALA A 4 -10.47 -5.79 7.49
N GLY A 5 -9.78 -5.24 8.50
CA GLY A 5 -8.74 -5.96 9.24
C GLY A 5 -7.48 -6.20 8.42
N GLU A 6 -6.58 -7.03 8.96
CA GLU A 6 -5.38 -7.49 8.27
C GLU A 6 -5.57 -8.93 7.80
N PRO A 7 -5.75 -9.21 6.50
CA PRO A 7 -6.07 -10.55 6.02
C PRO A 7 -5.02 -11.61 6.37
N THR A 8 -3.75 -11.22 6.48
CA THR A 8 -2.66 -12.17 6.80
C THR A 8 -2.67 -12.65 8.25
N THR A 9 -3.55 -12.11 9.11
CA THR A 9 -3.79 -12.71 10.45
C THR A 9 -4.66 -13.96 10.38
N TYR A 10 -5.36 -14.20 9.26
CA TYR A 10 -6.10 -15.44 9.07
C TYR A 10 -5.09 -16.57 8.77
N PRO A 11 -5.02 -17.62 9.61
CA PRO A 11 -3.97 -18.63 9.51
C PRO A 11 -4.04 -19.48 8.24
N TYR A 12 -5.21 -19.52 7.59
CA TYR A 12 -5.47 -20.29 6.38
C TYR A 12 -5.65 -19.43 5.12
N VAL A 13 -5.03 -18.24 5.10
CA VAL A 13 -5.18 -17.29 3.99
C VAL A 13 -4.60 -17.83 2.69
N ASP A 14 -3.55 -18.64 2.76
CA ASP A 14 -2.96 -19.31 1.60
C ASP A 14 -3.87 -20.41 1.04
N GLU A 15 -4.46 -21.25 1.89
CA GLU A 15 -5.45 -22.25 1.47
C GLU A 15 -6.69 -21.56 0.88
N LEU A 16 -7.16 -20.46 1.47
CA LEU A 16 -8.28 -19.69 0.94
C LEU A 16 -8.00 -19.15 -0.47
N ILE A 17 -6.80 -18.60 -0.69
CA ILE A 17 -6.38 -18.14 -2.03
C ILE A 17 -6.35 -19.31 -3.02
N ASN A 18 -5.80 -20.45 -2.61
CA ASN A 18 -5.77 -21.65 -3.43
C ASN A 18 -7.18 -22.16 -3.78
N GLU A 19 -8.13 -22.11 -2.84
CA GLU A 19 -9.52 -22.46 -3.11
C GLU A 19 -10.21 -21.52 -4.11
N PHE A 20 -9.89 -20.22 -4.08
CA PHE A 20 -10.36 -19.28 -5.11
C PHE A 20 -9.78 -19.63 -6.50
N HIS A 21 -8.48 -19.93 -6.56
CA HIS A 21 -7.82 -20.29 -7.82
C HIS A 21 -8.38 -21.59 -8.43
N LYS A 22 -8.65 -22.62 -7.62
CA LYS A 22 -9.31 -23.86 -8.06
C LYS A 22 -10.68 -23.61 -8.71
N ARG A 23 -11.33 -22.50 -8.36
CA ARG A 23 -12.63 -22.06 -8.89
C ARG A 23 -12.49 -20.98 -9.96
N SER A 24 -11.30 -20.80 -10.53
CA SER A 24 -11.01 -19.84 -11.61
C SER A 24 -11.20 -18.37 -11.24
N PHE A 25 -11.12 -18.02 -9.96
CA PHE A 25 -11.12 -16.61 -9.54
C PHE A 25 -9.71 -16.02 -9.59
N THR A 26 -9.58 -14.78 -10.05
CA THR A 26 -8.39 -13.96 -9.80
C THR A 26 -8.43 -13.40 -8.39
N THR A 27 -7.30 -13.41 -7.69
CA THR A 27 -7.23 -12.97 -6.28
C THR A 27 -6.36 -11.75 -6.09
N PHE A 28 -6.90 -10.78 -5.34
CA PHE A 28 -6.23 -9.54 -4.97
C PHE A 28 -6.12 -9.55 -3.45
N LEU A 29 -4.90 -9.66 -2.92
CA LEU A 29 -4.64 -9.62 -1.49
C LEU A 29 -4.06 -8.26 -1.12
N VAL A 30 -4.68 -7.56 -0.16
CA VAL A 30 -4.14 -6.31 0.39
C VAL A 30 -3.67 -6.56 1.81
N THR A 31 -2.42 -6.24 2.11
CA THR A 31 -1.83 -6.36 3.44
C THR A 31 -1.19 -5.04 3.89
N ASN A 32 -1.18 -4.81 5.21
CA ASN A 32 -0.42 -3.77 5.88
C ASN A 32 1.02 -4.19 6.22
N GLY A 33 1.44 -5.40 5.83
CA GLY A 33 2.82 -5.88 5.99
C GLY A 33 3.21 -6.27 7.42
N GLN A 34 2.26 -6.57 8.31
CA GLN A 34 2.59 -6.93 9.71
C GLN A 34 2.92 -8.42 9.92
N ASN A 35 2.66 -9.30 8.94
CA ASN A 35 2.92 -10.74 9.03
C ASN A 35 3.84 -11.21 7.88
N PRO A 36 5.15 -10.90 7.93
CA PRO A 36 6.09 -11.27 6.86
C PRO A 36 6.13 -12.78 6.61
N GLU A 37 6.01 -13.60 7.66
CA GLU A 37 6.05 -15.07 7.55
C GLU A 37 4.83 -15.64 6.81
N ARG A 38 3.71 -14.91 6.79
CA ARG A 38 2.52 -15.28 5.98
C ARG A 38 2.62 -14.75 4.56
N LEU A 39 3.27 -13.61 4.38
CA LEU A 39 3.53 -13.03 3.07
C LEU A 39 4.40 -13.96 2.20
N GLU A 40 5.30 -14.75 2.81
CA GLU A 40 6.11 -15.75 2.10
C GLU A 40 5.30 -16.93 1.53
N LYS A 41 4.11 -17.19 2.08
CA LYS A 41 3.31 -18.40 1.78
C LYS A 41 2.18 -18.16 0.79
N VAL A 42 1.63 -16.94 0.78
CA VAL A 42 0.50 -16.59 -0.08
C VAL A 42 0.95 -16.49 -1.53
N ALA A 43 0.08 -16.84 -2.47
CA ALA A 43 0.35 -16.70 -3.89
C ALA A 43 -0.86 -16.09 -4.62
N PRO A 44 -1.30 -14.86 -4.29
CA PRO A 44 -2.42 -14.25 -4.98
C PRO A 44 -2.08 -13.93 -6.44
N THR A 45 -3.08 -13.66 -7.27
CA THR A 45 -2.84 -13.13 -8.63
C THR A 45 -2.12 -11.77 -8.54
N GLN A 46 -2.56 -10.92 -7.61
CA GLN A 46 -1.95 -9.62 -7.34
C GLN A 46 -1.84 -9.37 -5.84
N LEU A 47 -0.63 -8.99 -5.40
CA LEU A 47 -0.31 -8.68 -4.02
C LEU A 47 -0.14 -7.17 -3.85
N TYR A 48 -0.90 -6.60 -2.93
CA TYR A 48 -0.87 -5.20 -2.56
C TYR A 48 -0.22 -5.03 -1.18
N LEU A 49 0.87 -4.27 -1.14
CA LEU A 49 1.43 -3.75 0.09
C LEU A 49 0.92 -2.32 0.30
N SER A 50 0.17 -2.09 1.39
CA SER A 50 -0.37 -0.79 1.72
C SER A 50 0.64 0.00 2.57
N LEU A 51 1.15 1.10 2.01
CA LEU A 51 2.02 2.04 2.72
C LEU A 51 1.28 3.33 3.04
N ILE A 52 1.47 3.84 4.26
CA ILE A 52 0.91 5.11 4.72
C ILE A 52 2.00 5.97 5.39
N ALA A 53 3.03 5.34 5.95
CA ALA A 53 4.17 6.02 6.55
C ALA A 53 5.46 5.68 5.80
N TYR A 54 6.35 6.67 5.72
CA TYR A 54 7.70 6.54 5.15
C TYR A 54 8.79 6.36 6.21
N ASP A 55 8.52 6.67 7.48
CA ASP A 55 9.46 6.49 8.59
C ASP A 55 8.75 5.98 9.85
N ARG A 56 9.56 5.66 10.87
CA ARG A 56 9.07 5.14 12.16
C ARG A 56 8.19 6.15 12.91
N GLU A 57 8.50 7.44 12.83
CA GLU A 57 7.79 8.48 13.58
C GLU A 57 6.38 8.65 13.03
N LEU A 58 6.26 8.82 11.71
CA LEU A 58 4.99 8.87 11.02
C LEU A 58 4.22 7.56 11.19
N TYR A 59 4.88 6.39 11.14
CA TYR A 59 4.23 5.10 11.35
C TYR A 59 3.56 5.03 12.72
N LYS A 60 4.26 5.42 13.80
CA LYS A 60 3.67 5.50 15.13
C LYS A 60 2.46 6.44 15.17
N LYS A 61 2.56 7.61 14.52
CA LYS A 61 1.52 8.64 14.51
C LYS A 61 0.26 8.22 13.74
N ILE A 62 0.41 7.69 12.51
CA ILE A 62 -0.73 7.45 11.61
C ILE A 62 -1.30 6.03 11.71
N ASN A 63 -0.43 5.02 11.88
CA ASN A 63 -0.86 3.62 11.97
C ASN A 63 -1.32 3.23 13.38
N ALA A 64 -0.89 3.94 14.42
CA ALA A 64 -1.17 3.60 15.83
C ALA A 64 -0.96 2.10 16.12
N PRO A 65 0.25 1.57 15.85
CA PRO A 65 0.51 0.14 15.87
C PRO A 65 0.28 -0.45 17.26
N GLN A 66 -0.32 -1.64 17.31
CA GLN A 66 -0.52 -2.40 18.55
C GLN A 66 0.73 -3.20 18.94
N LEU A 67 1.58 -3.51 17.96
CA LEU A 67 2.84 -4.23 18.14
C LEU A 67 3.99 -3.24 18.25
N SER A 68 4.88 -3.44 19.23
CA SER A 68 6.04 -2.56 19.45
C SER A 68 7.06 -2.62 18.29
N ASP A 69 7.13 -3.76 17.60
CA ASP A 69 8.01 -4.04 16.46
C ASP A 69 7.33 -3.85 15.08
N GLY A 70 6.19 -3.15 15.04
CA GLY A 70 5.39 -3.03 13.82
C GLY A 70 6.10 -2.37 12.63
N TRP A 71 7.03 -1.45 12.89
CA TRP A 71 7.84 -0.81 11.85
C TRP A 71 8.88 -1.78 11.27
N GLU A 72 9.53 -2.55 12.14
CA GLU A 72 10.49 -3.60 11.79
C GLU A 72 9.81 -4.69 10.97
N ARG A 73 8.60 -5.11 11.36
CA ARG A 73 7.78 -6.07 10.60
C ARG A 73 7.45 -5.56 9.20
N LEU A 74 7.04 -4.30 9.09
CA LEU A 74 6.79 -3.68 7.78
C LEU A 74 8.04 -3.71 6.90
N ASN A 75 9.20 -3.36 7.47
CA ASN A 75 10.47 -3.40 6.73
C ASN A 75 10.85 -4.81 6.29
N ARG A 76 10.67 -5.83 7.14
CA ARG A 76 10.85 -7.25 6.76
C ARG A 76 9.89 -7.64 5.63
N SER A 77 8.63 -7.23 5.71
CA SER A 77 7.64 -7.50 4.67
C SER A 77 7.98 -6.82 3.34
N ILE A 78 8.61 -5.65 3.34
CA ILE A 78 9.11 -5.00 2.10
C ILE A 78 10.14 -5.89 1.41
N GLU A 79 11.08 -6.47 2.18
CA GLU A 79 12.11 -7.37 1.61
C GLU A 79 11.50 -8.68 1.09
N VAL A 80 10.54 -9.27 1.80
CA VAL A 80 9.80 -10.45 1.32
C VAL A 80 9.01 -10.11 0.06
N PHE A 81 8.29 -8.99 0.08
CA PHE A 81 7.47 -8.52 -1.03
C PHE A 81 8.29 -8.34 -2.30
N ARG A 82 9.52 -7.79 -2.21
CA ARG A 82 10.41 -7.59 -3.36
C ARG A 82 10.57 -8.84 -4.23
N ASN A 83 10.75 -9.99 -3.61
CA ASN A 83 11.03 -11.26 -4.28
C ASN A 83 9.78 -12.10 -4.53
N HIS A 84 8.60 -11.59 -4.20
CA HIS A 84 7.35 -12.32 -4.38
C HIS A 84 7.03 -12.53 -5.87
N SER A 85 6.49 -13.71 -6.19
CA SER A 85 6.15 -14.16 -7.55
C SER A 85 4.87 -13.55 -8.14
N SER A 86 3.96 -13.04 -7.30
CA SER A 86 2.72 -12.39 -7.71
C SER A 86 3.00 -11.06 -8.39
N LYS A 87 2.00 -10.53 -9.12
CA LYS A 87 2.05 -9.13 -9.56
C LYS A 87 2.06 -8.24 -8.32
N LYS A 88 3.03 -7.33 -8.22
CA LYS A 88 3.30 -6.53 -7.01
C LYS A 88 2.81 -5.11 -7.16
N VAL A 89 2.00 -4.65 -6.21
CA VAL A 89 1.55 -3.26 -6.14
C VAL A 89 1.84 -2.67 -4.78
N VAL A 90 2.50 -1.52 -4.77
CA VAL A 90 2.58 -0.66 -3.58
C VAL A 90 1.45 0.36 -3.68
N ARG A 91 0.54 0.36 -2.72
CA ARG A 91 -0.51 1.39 -2.65
C ARG A 91 -0.20 2.37 -1.54
N ILE A 92 -0.04 3.64 -1.89
CA ILE A 92 0.26 4.71 -0.95
C ILE A 92 -1.02 5.48 -0.69
N THR A 93 -1.55 5.42 0.54
CA THR A 93 -2.74 6.20 0.90
C THR A 93 -2.32 7.58 1.39
N LEU A 94 -2.63 8.61 0.61
CA LEU A 94 -2.21 9.99 0.83
C LEU A 94 -3.20 10.76 1.70
N VAL A 95 -2.68 11.36 2.77
CA VAL A 95 -3.41 12.11 3.77
C VAL A 95 -2.70 13.47 3.92
N ARG A 96 -3.40 14.55 3.60
CA ARG A 96 -2.88 15.93 3.74
C ARG A 96 -2.50 16.18 5.20
N GLY A 97 -1.37 16.83 5.45
CA GLY A 97 -0.84 17.13 6.79
C GLY A 97 -0.15 15.95 7.48
N TYR A 98 0.05 14.83 6.77
CA TYR A 98 0.72 13.64 7.30
C TYR A 98 1.81 13.13 6.37
N ASN A 99 1.46 12.79 5.12
CA ASN A 99 2.38 12.14 4.20
C ASN A 99 2.33 12.66 2.76
N LEU A 100 1.35 13.50 2.44
CA LEU A 100 1.15 14.03 1.08
C LEU A 100 2.26 14.99 0.66
N GLU A 101 2.85 15.70 1.61
CA GLU A 101 3.83 16.75 1.39
C GLU A 101 5.25 16.22 1.13
N HIS A 102 5.46 14.90 1.27
CA HIS A 102 6.79 14.27 1.27
C HIS A 102 6.91 13.08 0.30
N PRO A 103 6.65 13.25 -1.01
CA PRO A 103 6.81 12.19 -1.99
C PRO A 103 8.21 11.57 -2.02
N GLU A 104 9.25 12.38 -1.82
CA GLU A 104 10.66 11.98 -1.81
C GLU A 104 10.95 10.90 -0.76
N LYS A 105 10.26 10.96 0.39
CA LYS A 105 10.50 10.01 1.49
C LYS A 105 9.95 8.61 1.20
N PHE A 106 9.04 8.47 0.24
CA PHE A 106 8.56 7.16 -0.19
C PHE A 106 9.47 6.50 -1.24
N ALA A 107 10.40 7.24 -1.85
CA ALA A 107 11.24 6.72 -2.93
C ALA A 107 12.04 5.49 -2.48
N GLU A 108 12.75 5.58 -1.34
CA GLU A 108 13.54 4.47 -0.79
C GLU A 108 12.69 3.21 -0.55
N LEU A 109 11.49 3.37 0.02
CA LEU A 109 10.59 2.23 0.29
C LEU A 109 10.10 1.59 -1.01
N VAL A 110 9.77 2.39 -2.02
CA VAL A 110 9.32 1.91 -3.33
C VAL A 110 10.45 1.19 -4.06
N GLU A 111 11.68 1.72 -4.02
CA GLU A 111 12.85 1.09 -4.63
C GLU A 111 13.17 -0.26 -3.98
N ARG A 112 13.15 -0.31 -2.64
CA ARG A 112 13.35 -1.56 -1.88
C ARG A 112 12.26 -2.58 -2.18
N ALA A 113 11.00 -2.16 -2.23
CA ALA A 113 9.86 -3.04 -2.57
C ALA A 113 9.86 -3.49 -4.05
N ASN A 114 10.47 -2.71 -4.94
CA ASN A 114 10.59 -2.96 -6.38
C ASN A 114 9.28 -3.45 -7.06
N PRO A 115 8.11 -2.80 -6.83
CA PRO A 115 6.84 -3.29 -7.34
C PRO A 115 6.72 -3.24 -8.88
N ASP A 116 5.69 -3.88 -9.42
CA ASP A 116 5.30 -3.66 -10.82
C ASP A 116 4.59 -2.32 -10.98
N TYR A 117 3.74 -1.97 -10.00
CA TYR A 117 2.93 -0.77 -9.99
C TYR A 117 3.00 -0.03 -8.65
N VAL A 118 2.87 1.29 -8.69
CA VAL A 118 2.63 2.12 -7.51
C VAL A 118 1.31 2.85 -7.69
N GLU A 119 0.45 2.80 -6.68
CA GLU A 119 -0.84 3.48 -6.66
C GLU A 119 -0.88 4.55 -5.56
N PRO A 120 -0.43 5.79 -5.82
CA PRO A 120 -0.76 6.92 -4.98
C PRO A 120 -2.27 7.17 -5.03
N LYS A 121 -2.93 7.09 -3.87
CA LYS A 121 -4.37 7.22 -3.74
C LYS A 121 -4.74 8.17 -2.61
N GLY A 122 -5.54 9.18 -2.92
CA GLY A 122 -6.08 10.11 -1.93
C GLY A 122 -6.96 9.40 -0.91
N TYR A 123 -6.73 9.71 0.36
CA TYR A 123 -7.66 9.39 1.45
C TYR A 123 -9.06 9.94 1.13
N VAL A 124 -10.09 9.26 1.61
CA VAL A 124 -11.49 9.70 1.53
C VAL A 124 -12.10 9.63 2.93
N HIS A 125 -12.77 10.69 3.34
CA HIS A 125 -13.30 10.84 4.69
C HIS A 125 -14.59 10.04 4.92
N VAL A 126 -14.43 8.72 5.10
CA VAL A 126 -15.52 7.74 5.28
C VAL A 126 -15.18 6.69 6.35
N GLY A 127 -16.20 5.95 6.80
CA GLY A 127 -16.02 4.84 7.74
C GLY A 127 -15.47 5.28 9.11
N TYR A 128 -14.62 4.42 9.70
CA TYR A 128 -14.02 4.63 11.02
C TYR A 128 -13.00 5.78 11.05
N SER A 129 -12.43 6.15 9.91
CA SER A 129 -11.43 7.22 9.82
C SER A 129 -11.97 8.58 10.29
N ARG A 130 -13.28 8.81 10.16
CA ARG A 130 -13.97 10.03 10.59
C ARG A 130 -13.91 10.30 12.10
N LYS A 131 -13.53 9.30 12.89
CA LYS A 131 -13.29 9.46 14.34
C LYS A 131 -11.90 10.00 14.67
N ARG A 132 -10.99 10.04 13.69
CA ARG A 132 -9.56 10.34 13.89
C ARG A 132 -9.02 11.40 12.93
N LEU A 133 -9.63 11.55 11.76
CA LEU A 133 -9.24 12.49 10.72
C LEU A 133 -10.43 13.35 10.35
N GLU A 134 -10.17 14.62 10.07
CA GLU A 134 -11.11 15.58 9.50
C GLU A 134 -11.18 15.52 7.97
N ARG A 135 -12.24 16.09 7.39
CA ARG A 135 -12.39 16.26 5.93
C ARG A 135 -11.26 17.08 5.30
N SER A 136 -10.67 18.01 6.05
CA SER A 136 -9.52 18.82 5.64
C SER A 136 -8.26 17.99 5.33
N HIS A 137 -8.16 16.76 5.83
CA HIS A 137 -7.06 15.84 5.49
C HIS A 137 -7.25 15.13 4.13
N MET A 138 -8.42 15.28 3.50
CA MET A 138 -8.72 14.69 2.20
C MET A 138 -8.03 15.50 1.08
N PRO A 139 -7.08 14.92 0.32
CA PRO A 139 -6.44 15.63 -0.78
C PRO A 139 -7.40 15.84 -1.95
N SER A 140 -7.09 16.81 -2.82
CA SER A 140 -7.64 16.94 -4.16
C SER A 140 -7.01 15.90 -5.09
N PHE A 141 -7.57 15.73 -6.29
CA PHE A 141 -6.93 14.87 -7.29
C PHE A 141 -5.61 15.47 -7.77
N GLU A 142 -5.55 16.79 -7.91
CA GLU A 142 -4.40 17.55 -8.41
C GLU A 142 -3.20 17.39 -7.46
N GLU A 143 -3.42 17.39 -6.14
CA GLU A 143 -2.36 17.10 -5.15
C GLU A 143 -1.86 15.65 -5.26
N VAL A 144 -2.75 14.67 -5.46
CA VAL A 144 -2.36 13.26 -5.64
C VAL A 144 -1.58 13.07 -6.95
N TYR A 145 -1.98 13.77 -8.01
CA TYR A 145 -1.30 13.73 -9.30
C TYR A 145 0.10 14.30 -9.21
N GLU A 146 0.25 15.45 -8.53
CA GLU A 146 1.55 16.06 -8.32
C GLU A 146 2.48 15.18 -7.47
N PHE A 147 1.95 14.59 -6.38
CA PHE A 147 2.68 13.59 -5.60
C PHE A 147 3.19 12.45 -6.49
N ALA A 148 2.32 11.88 -7.34
CA ALA A 148 2.65 10.78 -8.22
C ALA A 148 3.72 11.17 -9.26
N ARG A 149 3.65 12.40 -9.78
CA ARG A 149 4.63 12.94 -10.73
C ARG A 149 6.03 13.06 -10.11
N VAL A 150 6.11 13.60 -8.89
CA VAL A 150 7.38 13.74 -8.17
C VAL A 150 7.94 12.36 -7.83
N LEU A 151 7.15 11.50 -7.15
CA LEU A 151 7.59 10.15 -6.80
C LEU A 151 8.02 9.34 -8.03
N GLY A 152 7.24 9.38 -9.12
CA GLY A 152 7.58 8.70 -10.36
C GLY A 152 8.92 9.17 -10.96
N SER A 153 9.25 10.47 -10.82
CA SER A 153 10.53 11.01 -11.27
C SER A 153 11.70 10.50 -10.43
N GLU A 154 11.53 10.42 -9.11
CA GLU A 154 12.55 9.90 -8.18
C GLU A 154 12.86 8.43 -8.44
N VAL A 155 11.83 7.58 -8.59
CA VAL A 155 12.02 6.11 -8.69
C VAL A 155 12.09 5.57 -10.13
N GLY A 156 12.00 6.45 -11.13
CA GLY A 156 12.03 6.06 -12.55
C GLY A 156 10.74 5.42 -13.10
N TYR A 157 9.60 5.61 -12.42
CA TYR A 157 8.30 5.12 -12.87
C TYR A 157 7.56 6.19 -13.69
N LYS A 158 6.66 5.78 -14.57
CA LYS A 158 5.84 6.71 -15.36
C LYS A 158 4.37 6.55 -15.00
N ILE A 159 3.67 7.68 -14.98
CA ILE A 159 2.20 7.69 -14.93
C ILE A 159 1.69 6.96 -16.17
N LYS A 160 0.93 5.88 -15.95
CA LYS A 160 0.28 5.10 -17.00
C LYS A 160 -1.19 5.44 -17.13
N ASP A 161 -1.85 5.69 -16.00
CA ASP A 161 -3.28 5.99 -15.97
C ASP A 161 -3.67 6.69 -14.67
N TYR A 162 -4.90 7.18 -14.58
CA TYR A 162 -5.48 7.79 -13.39
C TYR A 162 -7.01 7.75 -13.40
N VAL A 163 -7.63 7.80 -12.22
CA VAL A 163 -9.08 7.92 -12.07
C VAL A 163 -9.38 9.08 -11.12
N LYS A 164 -9.86 10.19 -11.69
CA LYS A 164 -10.08 11.45 -10.96
C LYS A 164 -11.04 11.30 -9.79
N ASP A 165 -12.18 10.65 -10.00
CA ASP A 165 -13.21 10.46 -8.97
C ASP A 165 -12.73 9.63 -7.78
N SER A 166 -11.86 8.66 -8.05
CA SER A 166 -11.23 7.82 -7.02
C SER A 166 -9.95 8.42 -6.44
N LYS A 167 -9.52 9.60 -6.93
CA LYS A 167 -8.29 10.29 -6.56
C LYS A 167 -7.08 9.37 -6.56
N VAL A 168 -6.93 8.57 -7.61
CA VAL A 168 -5.87 7.57 -7.72
C VAL A 168 -5.10 7.76 -9.02
N VAL A 169 -3.79 7.59 -8.94
CA VAL A 169 -2.88 7.59 -10.08
C VAL A 169 -2.14 6.26 -10.11
N LEU A 170 -1.90 5.72 -11.31
CA LEU A 170 -1.16 4.51 -11.52
C LEU A 170 0.22 4.82 -12.11
N LEU A 171 1.26 4.47 -11.37
CA LEU A 171 2.64 4.47 -11.83
C LEU A 171 3.06 3.05 -12.20
N ALA A 172 3.81 2.90 -13.29
CA ALA A 172 4.43 1.62 -13.66
C ALA A 172 5.87 1.81 -14.12
N LYS A 173 6.65 0.74 -14.04
CA LYS A 173 7.96 0.65 -14.70
C LYS A 173 7.80 0.85 -16.21
N ARG A 174 8.86 1.35 -16.84
CA ARG A 174 8.94 1.44 -18.30
C ARG A 174 8.81 0.08 -18.95
#